data_AF-A0A8T4RFH6-F1
#
_entry.id   AF-A0A8T4RFH6-F1
#
_cell.length_a   1.000
_cell.length_b   1.000
_cell.length_c   1.000
_cell.angle_alpha   90.00
_cell.angle_beta   90.00
_cell.angle_gamma   90.00
#
_symmetry.space_group_name_H-M   'P 1'
#
loop_
_entity.id
_entity.type
_entity.pdbx_description
1 polymer ?
#
loop_
_entity_poly.entity_id
_entity_poly.type
_entity_poly.pdbx_seq_one_letter_code
_entity_poly.pdbx_strand_id
1 'polypeptide(L)'
;MTDYKLELEKHLANYLGLKNVVLFSSCRNALYTLLLSFNLKSDDEVIIQDFICDSLPKAIEKAGGKVVAVPVDEETFNLTAKEVKKKITKKTKAVVFVHTYGNPSGIKEIAELCQRHKIILIEDIAHALGAKYDGKLAGTFGDYAVYSFTKQMINLGGGALITNRDVEKIKILKEQLNHPASKLIKLKRLFASMYESRAFFLSKIMIDLARKKSNLKQSNELDSHYECSNLEANITLRQVKKIYNDLEKRKSNYNLIKEKIKTQKIETKAEPSHNYLTRKFENKEERDLFLEKNNQFFRPWPGAKLSETIIFIPNSPKFSKMKLQSLFIDTESDKVKINVNSNNSSESINNNNNNNDIKTKDNTKAVLLALFCTLIVSIAQILLKLGSEKFTFSFNQIYNYPLLIGGLIYVAGAFIFIKAFRLGELSVVYPVMASGYIIVTILSIYFFGEIITMQKIMGITLITIGVVLIGIGGKK
;
A
#
# COMPACT_ATOMS: atom_id res chain seq x y z
N MET A 1 -27.25 13.15 -11.54
CA MET A 1 -25.97 12.74 -10.92
C MET A 1 -25.43 11.57 -11.74
N THR A 2 -24.18 11.62 -12.20
CA THR A 2 -23.58 10.53 -13.00
C THR A 2 -23.48 9.24 -12.17
N ASP A 3 -23.97 8.12 -12.69
CA ASP A 3 -23.84 6.82 -12.04
C ASP A 3 -22.52 6.15 -12.44
N TYR A 4 -21.47 6.44 -11.67
CA TYR A 4 -20.14 5.91 -11.90
C TYR A 4 -20.04 4.39 -11.74
N LYS A 5 -20.97 3.76 -10.99
CA LYS A 5 -21.00 2.29 -10.89
C LYS A 5 -21.36 1.67 -12.23
N LEU A 6 -22.43 2.16 -12.86
CA LEU A 6 -22.87 1.67 -14.17
C LEU A 6 -21.81 1.93 -15.26
N GLU A 7 -21.15 3.09 -15.23
CA GLU A 7 -20.04 3.37 -16.16
C GLU A 7 -18.86 2.40 -15.97
N LEU A 8 -18.50 2.11 -14.72
CA LEU A 8 -17.44 1.15 -14.42
C LEU A 8 -17.81 -0.27 -14.84
N GLU A 9 -19.04 -0.71 -14.59
CA GLU A 9 -19.56 -2.00 -15.04
C GLU A 9 -19.46 -2.13 -16.56
N LYS A 10 -19.97 -1.15 -17.30
CA LYS A 10 -19.87 -1.11 -18.77
C LYS A 10 -18.42 -1.11 -19.26
N HIS A 11 -17.56 -0.34 -18.59
CA HIS A 11 -16.15 -0.26 -18.97
C HIS A 11 -15.42 -1.60 -18.76
N LEU A 12 -15.61 -2.25 -17.62
CA LEU A 12 -14.99 -3.56 -17.32
C LEU A 12 -15.53 -4.66 -18.23
N ALA A 13 -16.85 -4.67 -18.49
CA ALA A 13 -17.50 -5.59 -19.42
C ALA A 13 -16.87 -5.48 -20.82
N ASN A 14 -16.80 -4.26 -21.35
CA ASN A 14 -16.20 -4.00 -22.66
C ASN A 14 -14.70 -4.31 -22.69
N TYR A 15 -13.97 -3.98 -21.63
CA TYR A 15 -12.52 -4.19 -21.53
C TYR A 15 -12.15 -5.67 -21.61
N LEU A 16 -12.84 -6.53 -20.84
CA LEU A 16 -12.60 -7.97 -20.84
C LEU A 16 -13.37 -8.72 -21.93
N GLY A 17 -14.33 -8.06 -22.61
CA GLY A 17 -15.21 -8.72 -23.57
C GLY A 17 -16.17 -9.72 -22.91
N LEU A 18 -16.62 -9.42 -21.69
CA LEU A 18 -17.52 -10.27 -20.90
C LEU A 18 -18.84 -9.54 -20.63
N LYS A 19 -19.95 -10.27 -20.56
CA LYS A 19 -21.31 -9.68 -20.54
C LYS A 19 -21.68 -9.02 -19.22
N ASN A 20 -21.41 -9.69 -18.10
CA ASN A 20 -21.96 -9.35 -16.80
C ASN A 20 -20.86 -8.91 -15.85
N VAL A 21 -21.08 -7.77 -15.17
CA VAL A 21 -20.23 -7.26 -14.09
C VAL A 21 -21.10 -6.99 -12.88
N VAL A 22 -20.64 -7.42 -11.71
CA VAL A 22 -21.26 -7.09 -10.42
C VAL A 22 -20.19 -6.47 -9.53
N LEU A 23 -20.39 -5.21 -9.14
CA LEU A 23 -19.45 -4.51 -8.25
C LEU A 23 -19.69 -4.89 -6.78
N PHE A 24 -18.60 -5.02 -6.03
CA PHE A 24 -18.59 -5.32 -4.60
C PHE A 24 -17.73 -4.31 -3.84
N SER A 25 -17.92 -4.23 -2.53
CA SER A 25 -17.07 -3.45 -1.62
C SER A 25 -15.63 -3.97 -1.52
N SER A 26 -15.38 -5.23 -1.88
CA SER A 26 -14.05 -5.87 -1.94
C SER A 26 -14.07 -7.11 -2.83
N CYS A 27 -12.91 -7.50 -3.37
CA CYS A 27 -12.77 -8.74 -4.14
C CYS A 27 -13.09 -9.99 -3.29
N ARG A 28 -12.79 -9.95 -2.00
CA ARG A 28 -13.09 -11.05 -1.06
C ARG A 28 -14.60 -11.30 -0.97
N ASN A 29 -15.39 -10.23 -0.91
CA ASN A 29 -16.85 -10.33 -0.90
C ASN A 29 -17.39 -10.83 -2.25
N ALA A 30 -16.78 -10.43 -3.36
CA ALA A 30 -17.13 -10.95 -4.69
C ALA A 30 -16.91 -12.47 -4.78
N LEU A 31 -15.72 -12.94 -4.36
CA LEU A 31 -15.39 -14.37 -4.33
C LEU A 31 -16.30 -15.15 -3.38
N TYR A 32 -16.53 -14.64 -2.16
CA TYR A 32 -17.39 -15.31 -1.19
C TYR A 32 -18.83 -15.45 -1.68
N THR A 33 -19.40 -14.37 -2.25
CA THR A 33 -20.77 -14.40 -2.81
C THR A 33 -20.87 -15.38 -3.98
N LEU A 34 -19.83 -15.45 -4.82
CA LEU A 34 -19.76 -16.45 -5.90
C LEU A 34 -19.75 -17.87 -5.35
N LEU A 35 -18.92 -18.16 -4.34
CA LEU A 35 -18.83 -19.50 -3.76
C LEU A 35 -20.14 -19.89 -3.06
N LEU A 36 -20.81 -18.96 -2.37
CA LEU A 36 -22.16 -19.20 -1.83
C LEU A 36 -23.17 -19.52 -2.93
N SER A 37 -23.06 -18.88 -4.10
CA SER A 37 -23.95 -19.17 -5.23
C SER A 37 -23.82 -20.60 -5.76
N PHE A 38 -22.73 -21.31 -5.44
CA PHE A 38 -22.55 -22.71 -5.81
C PHE A 38 -23.24 -23.70 -4.86
N ASN A 39 -23.74 -23.23 -3.70
CA ASN A 39 -24.35 -24.08 -2.67
C ASN A 39 -23.45 -25.29 -2.31
N LEU A 40 -22.17 -25.01 -2.03
CA LEU A 40 -21.18 -26.05 -1.71
C LEU A 40 -21.61 -26.84 -0.46
N LYS A 41 -21.36 -28.15 -0.50
CA LYS A 41 -21.49 -29.05 0.66
C LYS A 41 -20.13 -29.24 1.33
N SER A 42 -20.13 -29.72 2.57
CA SER A 42 -18.90 -29.92 3.38
C SER A 42 -17.80 -30.74 2.68
N ASP A 43 -18.20 -31.68 1.82
CA ASP A 43 -17.27 -32.53 1.08
C ASP A 43 -16.85 -31.95 -0.27
N ASP A 44 -17.52 -30.91 -0.76
CA ASP A 44 -17.25 -30.33 -2.07
C ASP A 44 -15.91 -29.61 -2.06
N GLU A 45 -15.03 -29.98 -2.98
CA GLU A 45 -13.64 -29.54 -2.99
C GLU A 45 -13.44 -28.35 -3.93
N VAL A 46 -12.72 -27.34 -3.44
CA VAL A 46 -12.22 -26.23 -4.25
C VAL A 46 -10.70 -26.27 -4.25
N ILE A 47 -10.12 -26.48 -5.42
CA ILE A 47 -8.66 -26.57 -5.59
C ILE A 47 -8.06 -25.17 -5.74
N ILE A 48 -7.01 -24.90 -4.98
CA ILE A 48 -6.32 -23.60 -4.97
C ILE A 48 -4.79 -23.82 -4.94
N GLN A 49 -4.02 -22.77 -5.26
CA GLN A 49 -2.58 -22.75 -4.99
C GLN A 49 -2.27 -22.63 -3.50
N ASP A 50 -1.21 -23.29 -3.05
CA ASP A 50 -0.70 -23.18 -1.68
C ASP A 50 0.03 -21.85 -1.40
N PHE A 51 0.60 -21.23 -2.43
CA PHE A 51 1.09 -19.85 -2.39
C PHE A 51 -0.08 -18.87 -2.61
N ILE A 52 -0.80 -18.47 -1.56
CA ILE A 52 -1.98 -17.60 -1.73
C ILE A 52 -2.24 -16.68 -0.54
N CYS A 53 -3.18 -15.74 -0.69
CA CYS A 53 -3.69 -14.91 0.41
C CYS A 53 -4.76 -15.66 1.22
N ASP A 54 -4.64 -15.61 2.55
CA ASP A 54 -5.50 -16.27 3.54
C ASP A 54 -7.00 -15.96 3.42
N SER A 55 -7.36 -14.85 2.77
CA SER A 55 -8.78 -14.55 2.51
C SER A 55 -9.46 -15.53 1.56
N LEU A 56 -8.70 -16.17 0.67
CA LEU A 56 -9.22 -17.09 -0.33
C LEU A 56 -9.66 -18.43 0.30
N PRO A 57 -8.79 -19.18 1.02
CA PRO A 57 -9.21 -20.42 1.69
C PRO A 57 -10.34 -20.17 2.70
N LYS A 58 -10.30 -19.07 3.46
CA LYS A 58 -11.38 -18.71 4.39
C LYS A 58 -12.72 -18.46 3.70
N ALA A 59 -12.73 -17.89 2.50
CA ALA A 59 -13.96 -17.69 1.74
C ALA A 59 -14.57 -19.03 1.30
N ILE A 60 -13.74 -20.01 0.95
CA ILE A 60 -14.17 -21.37 0.60
C ILE A 60 -14.78 -22.07 1.82
N GLU A 61 -14.06 -22.09 2.94
CA GLU A 61 -14.51 -22.72 4.18
C GLU A 61 -15.82 -22.10 4.68
N LYS A 62 -15.93 -20.77 4.68
CA LYS A 62 -17.16 -20.07 5.08
C LYS A 62 -18.32 -20.27 4.11
N ALA A 63 -18.06 -20.62 2.86
CA ALA A 63 -19.09 -20.98 1.90
C ALA A 63 -19.52 -22.45 2.03
N GLY A 64 -18.94 -23.19 2.99
CA GLY A 64 -19.24 -24.60 3.26
C GLY A 64 -18.42 -25.59 2.46
N GLY A 65 -17.44 -25.14 1.66
CA GLY A 65 -16.58 -26.01 0.85
C GLY A 65 -15.28 -26.42 1.55
N LYS A 66 -14.66 -27.48 1.04
CA LYS A 66 -13.35 -27.98 1.47
C LYS A 66 -12.23 -27.42 0.60
N VAL A 67 -11.21 -26.83 1.24
CA VAL A 67 -10.01 -26.34 0.55
C VAL A 67 -9.09 -27.51 0.20
N VAL A 68 -8.66 -27.56 -1.07
CA VAL A 68 -7.60 -28.48 -1.54
C VAL A 68 -6.46 -27.66 -2.11
N ALA A 69 -5.48 -27.34 -1.26
CA ALA A 69 -4.28 -26.61 -1.67
C ALA A 69 -3.31 -27.52 -2.43
N VAL A 70 -2.71 -27.02 -3.50
CA VAL A 70 -1.68 -27.74 -4.27
C VAL A 70 -0.42 -26.90 -4.50
N PRO A 71 0.75 -27.54 -4.64
CA PRO A 71 2.00 -26.86 -4.93
C PRO A 71 1.96 -26.01 -6.19
N VAL A 72 2.46 -24.79 -6.07
CA VAL A 72 2.74 -23.95 -7.24
C VAL A 72 3.98 -24.40 -8.00
N ASP A 73 4.12 -23.88 -9.21
CA ASP A 73 5.35 -23.89 -9.96
C ASP A 73 6.33 -22.83 -9.45
N GLU A 74 7.61 -23.18 -9.34
CA GLU A 74 8.64 -22.31 -8.74
C GLU A 74 9.05 -21.16 -9.67
N GLU A 75 8.79 -21.31 -10.97
CA GLU A 75 9.16 -20.32 -11.98
C GLU A 75 8.06 -19.28 -12.23
N THR A 76 6.81 -19.69 -12.07
CA THR A 76 5.62 -18.87 -12.35
C THR A 76 4.85 -18.47 -11.11
N PHE A 77 5.05 -19.18 -9.99
CA PHE A 77 4.26 -19.10 -8.74
C PHE A 77 2.77 -19.38 -8.93
N ASN A 78 2.38 -19.99 -10.04
CA ASN A 78 1.01 -20.31 -10.38
C ASN A 78 0.71 -21.80 -10.21
N LEU A 79 -0.58 -22.15 -10.21
CA LEU A 79 -1.04 -23.53 -10.34
C LEU A 79 -0.56 -24.16 -11.65
N THR A 80 -0.28 -25.46 -11.61
CA THR A 80 -0.01 -26.25 -12.82
C THR A 80 -1.10 -27.28 -13.07
N ALA A 81 -1.44 -27.51 -14.34
CA ALA A 81 -2.41 -28.53 -14.72
C ALA A 81 -2.00 -29.93 -14.23
N LYS A 82 -0.69 -30.21 -14.15
CA LYS A 82 -0.15 -31.46 -13.61
C LYS A 82 -0.52 -31.66 -12.14
N GLU A 83 -0.31 -30.66 -11.29
CA GLU A 83 -0.63 -30.79 -9.86
C GLU A 83 -2.15 -30.77 -9.60
N VAL A 84 -2.89 -29.94 -10.34
CA VAL A 84 -4.37 -29.93 -10.25
C VAL A 84 -4.95 -31.28 -10.64
N LYS A 85 -4.51 -31.87 -11.76
CA LYS A 85 -5.01 -33.17 -12.24
C LYS A 85 -4.88 -34.29 -11.20
N LYS A 86 -3.83 -34.29 -10.39
CA LYS A 86 -3.61 -35.29 -9.32
C LYS A 86 -4.61 -35.17 -8.16
N LYS A 87 -5.22 -34.00 -7.99
CA LYS A 87 -6.14 -33.71 -6.88
C LYS A 87 -7.60 -33.65 -7.30
N ILE A 88 -7.90 -33.75 -8.59
CA ILE A 88 -9.28 -33.83 -9.06
C ILE A 88 -9.91 -35.12 -8.54
N THR A 89 -11.05 -34.98 -7.88
CA THR A 89 -11.92 -36.07 -7.42
C THR A 89 -13.35 -35.83 -7.93
N LYS A 90 -14.27 -36.78 -7.67
CA LYS A 90 -15.71 -36.58 -7.93
C LYS A 90 -16.32 -35.44 -7.09
N LYS A 91 -15.64 -35.00 -6.04
CA LYS A 91 -16.06 -33.91 -5.16
C LYS A 91 -15.55 -32.55 -5.60
N THR A 92 -14.59 -32.49 -6.54
CA THR A 92 -14.05 -31.22 -7.03
C THR A 92 -15.11 -30.42 -7.79
N LYS A 93 -15.46 -29.23 -7.27
CA LYS A 93 -16.46 -28.33 -7.87
C LYS A 93 -15.83 -27.17 -8.61
N ALA A 94 -14.73 -26.63 -8.08
CA ALA A 94 -14.07 -25.48 -8.67
C ALA A 94 -12.55 -25.55 -8.53
N VAL A 95 -11.87 -24.85 -9.43
CA VAL A 95 -10.46 -24.49 -9.33
C VAL A 95 -10.39 -22.97 -9.31
N VAL A 96 -9.66 -22.40 -8.35
CA VAL A 96 -9.34 -20.97 -8.34
C VAL A 96 -7.91 -20.78 -8.81
N PHE A 97 -7.74 -20.25 -10.01
CA PHE A 97 -6.45 -19.89 -10.57
C PHE A 97 -6.13 -18.43 -10.28
N VAL A 98 -5.08 -18.17 -9.51
CA VAL A 98 -4.64 -16.81 -9.21
C VAL A 98 -3.47 -16.47 -10.11
N HIS A 99 -3.60 -15.36 -10.83
CA HIS A 99 -2.54 -14.86 -11.70
C HIS A 99 -1.47 -14.16 -10.84
N THR A 100 -0.63 -14.96 -10.21
CA THR A 100 0.30 -14.51 -9.16
C THR A 100 1.24 -13.44 -9.71
N TYR A 101 1.34 -12.33 -8.98
CA TYR A 101 2.12 -11.15 -9.39
C TYR A 101 1.82 -10.62 -10.81
N GLY A 102 0.65 -10.94 -11.37
CA GLY A 102 0.25 -10.52 -12.71
C GLY A 102 0.74 -11.40 -13.84
N ASN A 103 1.34 -12.56 -13.53
CA ASN A 103 1.78 -13.52 -14.52
C ASN A 103 0.63 -14.47 -14.91
N PRO A 104 0.20 -14.50 -16.18
CA PRO A 104 -0.89 -15.37 -16.62
C PRO A 104 -0.42 -16.73 -17.17
N SER A 105 0.85 -17.08 -16.99
CA SER A 105 1.42 -18.34 -17.48
C SER A 105 0.71 -19.55 -16.87
N GLY A 106 0.39 -20.55 -17.72
CA GLY A 106 -0.23 -21.81 -17.32
C GLY A 106 -1.77 -21.82 -17.29
N ILE A 107 -2.42 -20.66 -17.53
CA ILE A 107 -3.89 -20.56 -17.46
C ILE A 107 -4.59 -21.38 -18.54
N LYS A 108 -4.01 -21.47 -19.75
CA LYS A 108 -4.62 -22.17 -20.89
C LYS A 108 -4.79 -23.66 -20.59
N GLU A 109 -3.73 -24.29 -20.08
CA GLU A 109 -3.72 -25.70 -19.73
C GLU A 109 -4.67 -26.01 -18.55
N ILE A 110 -4.78 -25.08 -17.59
CA ILE A 110 -5.74 -25.17 -16.49
C ILE A 110 -7.18 -25.06 -17.00
N ALA A 111 -7.45 -24.11 -17.91
CA ALA A 111 -8.77 -23.93 -18.52
C ALA A 111 -9.20 -25.17 -19.31
N GLU A 112 -8.32 -25.70 -20.16
CA GLU A 112 -8.56 -26.95 -20.89
C GLU A 112 -8.81 -28.14 -19.95
N LEU A 113 -8.05 -28.24 -18.86
CA LEU A 113 -8.26 -29.28 -17.85
C LEU A 113 -9.63 -29.14 -17.17
N CYS A 114 -10.00 -27.93 -16.72
CA CYS A 114 -11.28 -27.67 -16.08
C CYS A 114 -12.45 -27.97 -17.03
N GLN A 115 -12.33 -27.57 -18.30
CA GLN A 115 -13.33 -27.85 -19.33
C GLN A 115 -13.53 -29.36 -19.54
N ARG A 116 -12.44 -30.12 -19.71
CA ARG A 116 -12.51 -31.59 -19.87
C ARG A 116 -13.19 -32.30 -18.70
N HIS A 117 -12.98 -31.82 -17.49
CA HIS A 117 -13.56 -32.40 -16.28
C HIS A 117 -14.87 -31.76 -15.83
N LYS A 118 -15.39 -30.76 -16.58
CA LYS A 118 -16.60 -29.99 -16.23
C LYS A 118 -16.51 -29.35 -14.83
N ILE A 119 -15.32 -28.87 -14.47
CA ILE A 119 -15.04 -28.17 -13.21
C ILE A 119 -15.11 -26.67 -13.47
N ILE A 120 -15.69 -25.91 -12.54
CA ILE A 120 -15.77 -24.46 -12.65
C ILE A 120 -14.36 -23.85 -12.49
N LEU A 121 -13.96 -23.01 -13.43
CA LEU A 121 -12.71 -22.25 -13.31
C LEU A 121 -13.00 -20.80 -12.89
N ILE A 122 -12.45 -20.39 -11.75
CA ILE A 122 -12.46 -19.01 -11.29
C ILE A 122 -11.06 -18.43 -11.48
N GLU A 123 -10.96 -17.31 -12.19
CA GLU A 123 -9.71 -16.55 -12.32
C GLU A 123 -9.70 -15.40 -11.31
N ASP A 124 -8.74 -15.41 -10.39
CA ASP A 124 -8.42 -14.23 -9.57
C ASP A 124 -7.42 -13.35 -10.30
N ILE A 125 -7.91 -12.23 -10.83
CA ILE A 125 -7.13 -11.25 -11.59
C ILE A 125 -6.78 -10.02 -10.75
N ALA A 126 -6.79 -10.10 -9.42
CA ALA A 126 -6.40 -9.00 -8.54
C ALA A 126 -5.02 -8.41 -8.88
N HIS A 127 -4.08 -9.25 -9.33
CA HIS A 127 -2.74 -8.84 -9.75
C HIS A 127 -2.54 -8.79 -11.28
N ALA A 128 -3.56 -9.12 -12.08
CA ALA A 128 -3.39 -9.39 -13.51
C ALA A 128 -4.33 -8.65 -14.45
N LEU A 129 -5.07 -7.64 -13.98
CA LEU A 129 -5.88 -6.84 -14.90
C LEU A 129 -4.99 -6.23 -16.01
N GLY A 130 -5.36 -6.53 -17.26
CA GLY A 130 -4.64 -6.14 -18.48
C GLY A 130 -3.50 -7.07 -18.91
N ALA A 131 -3.16 -8.08 -18.11
CA ALA A 131 -2.23 -9.13 -18.54
C ALA A 131 -2.87 -9.96 -19.66
N LYS A 132 -2.03 -10.48 -20.56
CA LYS A 132 -2.45 -11.35 -21.66
C LYS A 132 -1.62 -12.62 -21.68
N TYR A 133 -2.27 -13.72 -22.03
CA TYR A 133 -1.63 -14.99 -22.36
C TYR A 133 -2.12 -15.38 -23.75
N ASP A 134 -1.21 -15.68 -24.67
CA ASP A 134 -1.55 -16.10 -26.04
C ASP A 134 -2.55 -15.14 -26.74
N GLY A 135 -2.31 -13.83 -26.61
CA GLY A 135 -3.15 -12.76 -27.16
C GLY A 135 -4.47 -12.49 -26.42
N LYS A 136 -4.91 -13.38 -25.53
CA LYS A 136 -6.17 -13.30 -24.79
C LYS A 136 -5.97 -12.73 -23.37
N LEU A 137 -6.91 -11.92 -22.88
CA LEU A 137 -6.81 -11.25 -21.58
C LEU A 137 -6.96 -12.25 -20.42
N ALA A 138 -6.16 -12.08 -19.37
CA ALA A 138 -6.38 -12.76 -18.09
C ALA A 138 -7.78 -12.41 -17.54
N GLY A 139 -8.48 -13.40 -16.98
CA GLY A 139 -9.88 -13.29 -16.54
C GLY A 139 -10.90 -13.67 -17.61
N THR A 140 -10.47 -14.13 -18.79
CA THR A 140 -11.38 -14.51 -19.90
C THR A 140 -11.25 -15.98 -20.32
N PHE A 141 -10.42 -16.76 -19.64
CA PHE A 141 -10.21 -18.19 -19.87
C PHE A 141 -11.18 -19.06 -19.05
N GLY A 142 -11.52 -18.62 -17.84
CA GLY A 142 -12.41 -19.31 -16.92
C GLY A 142 -13.88 -18.91 -17.07
N ASP A 143 -14.68 -19.45 -16.17
CA ASP A 143 -16.12 -19.20 -16.08
C ASP A 143 -16.44 -17.89 -15.38
N TYR A 144 -15.61 -17.50 -14.41
CA TYR A 144 -15.74 -16.29 -13.63
C TYR A 144 -14.38 -15.66 -13.44
N ALA A 145 -14.33 -14.33 -13.45
CA ALA A 145 -13.18 -13.56 -12.99
C ALA A 145 -13.56 -12.73 -11.77
N VAL A 146 -12.67 -12.68 -10.79
CA VAL A 146 -12.78 -11.76 -9.66
C VAL A 146 -11.64 -10.77 -9.69
N TYR A 147 -11.95 -9.50 -9.46
CA TYR A 147 -11.01 -8.39 -9.58
C TYR A 147 -11.00 -7.53 -8.33
N SER A 148 -9.80 -7.16 -7.87
CA SER A 148 -9.59 -6.26 -6.72
C SER A 148 -9.17 -4.88 -7.17
N PHE A 149 -9.85 -3.85 -6.67
CA PHE A 149 -9.55 -2.46 -7.03
C PHE A 149 -8.38 -1.88 -6.22
N THR A 150 -7.90 -2.58 -5.18
CA THR A 150 -6.89 -2.05 -4.25
C THR A 150 -5.47 -2.54 -4.54
N LYS A 151 -5.30 -3.70 -5.17
CA LYS A 151 -3.95 -4.31 -5.30
C LYS A 151 -3.06 -3.60 -6.31
N GLN A 152 -3.67 -3.06 -7.35
CA GLN A 152 -2.98 -2.41 -8.47
C GLN A 152 -3.26 -0.92 -8.57
N MET A 153 -4.16 -0.41 -7.73
CA MET A 153 -4.65 0.95 -7.84
C MET A 153 -4.86 1.57 -6.46
N ILE A 154 -4.77 2.89 -6.40
CA ILE A 154 -4.97 3.64 -5.16
C ILE A 154 -6.47 3.77 -4.95
N ASN A 155 -7.10 2.75 -4.35
CA ASN A 155 -8.53 2.80 -4.02
C ASN A 155 -8.79 2.50 -2.53
N LEU A 156 -9.86 3.08 -2.01
CA LEU A 156 -10.35 2.90 -0.62
C LEU A 156 -10.89 1.48 -0.36
N GLY A 157 -11.08 0.74 -1.44
CA GLY A 157 -11.92 -0.43 -1.47
C GLY A 157 -12.37 -0.80 -2.86
N GLY A 158 -13.19 -1.84 -2.91
CA GLY A 158 -13.89 -2.27 -4.11
C GLY A 158 -13.34 -3.56 -4.72
N GLY A 159 -14.23 -4.24 -5.42
CA GLY A 159 -13.93 -5.37 -6.27
C GLY A 159 -15.04 -5.59 -7.28
N ALA A 160 -14.81 -6.51 -8.21
CA ALA A 160 -15.81 -6.90 -9.19
C ALA A 160 -15.81 -8.42 -9.36
N LEU A 161 -16.99 -8.96 -9.65
CA LEU A 161 -17.16 -10.24 -10.30
C LEU A 161 -17.54 -9.99 -11.75
N ILE A 162 -16.90 -10.70 -12.68
CA ILE A 162 -17.06 -10.51 -14.11
C ILE A 162 -17.23 -11.87 -14.79
N THR A 163 -18.25 -12.05 -15.63
CA THR A 163 -18.56 -13.35 -16.24
C THR A 163 -19.46 -13.22 -17.47
N ASN A 164 -19.54 -14.29 -18.27
CA ASN A 164 -20.56 -14.47 -19.31
C ASN A 164 -21.79 -15.25 -18.84
N ARG A 165 -21.75 -15.81 -17.63
CA ARG A 165 -22.84 -16.59 -17.03
C ARG A 165 -23.88 -15.68 -16.38
N ASP A 166 -25.04 -16.24 -16.08
CA ASP A 166 -26.07 -15.50 -15.33
C ASP A 166 -25.56 -15.07 -13.95
N VAL A 167 -25.98 -13.88 -13.53
CA VAL A 167 -25.56 -13.24 -12.27
C VAL A 167 -26.73 -12.91 -11.36
N GLU A 168 -27.96 -13.30 -11.69
CA GLU A 168 -29.15 -12.97 -10.90
C GLU A 168 -29.03 -13.50 -9.47
N LYS A 169 -28.67 -14.79 -9.33
CA LYS A 169 -28.43 -15.40 -8.01
C LYS A 169 -27.34 -14.65 -7.20
N ILE A 170 -26.28 -14.19 -7.88
CA ILE A 170 -25.18 -13.46 -7.24
C ILE A 170 -25.65 -12.08 -6.75
N LYS A 171 -26.48 -11.39 -7.54
CA LYS A 171 -27.06 -10.09 -7.15
C LYS A 171 -27.99 -10.23 -5.94
N ILE A 172 -28.88 -11.23 -5.95
CA ILE A 172 -29.78 -11.52 -4.82
C ILE A 172 -28.98 -11.81 -3.55
N LEU A 173 -27.98 -12.71 -3.62
CA LEU A 173 -27.13 -13.03 -2.47
C LEU A 173 -26.36 -11.80 -1.97
N LYS A 174 -25.83 -10.97 -2.87
CA LYS A 174 -25.14 -9.73 -2.52
C LYS A 174 -26.06 -8.79 -1.74
N GLU A 175 -27.31 -8.63 -2.16
CA GLU A 175 -28.30 -7.80 -1.46
C GLU A 175 -28.64 -8.34 -0.07
N GLN A 176 -28.84 -9.65 0.05
CA GLN A 176 -29.12 -10.31 1.34
C GLN A 176 -27.97 -10.18 2.35
N LEU A 177 -26.73 -10.24 1.86
CA LEU A 177 -25.53 -10.13 2.70
C LEU A 177 -25.14 -8.67 3.02
N ASN A 178 -25.75 -7.69 2.35
CA ASN A 178 -25.36 -6.30 2.51
C ASN A 178 -25.95 -5.69 3.79
N HIS A 179 -25.09 -5.50 4.78
CA HIS A 179 -25.42 -4.67 5.93
C HIS A 179 -24.80 -3.27 5.77
N PRO A 180 -25.48 -2.21 6.26
CA PRO A 180 -24.96 -0.85 6.17
C PRO A 180 -23.63 -0.75 6.92
N ALA A 181 -22.56 -0.37 6.21
CA ALA A 181 -21.27 -0.10 6.83
C ALA A 181 -21.41 0.99 7.91
N SER A 182 -20.95 0.69 9.13
CA SER A 182 -20.88 1.70 10.18
C SER A 182 -20.01 2.88 9.73
N LYS A 183 -20.38 4.09 10.13
CA LYS A 183 -19.66 5.34 9.79
C LYS A 183 -18.15 5.24 10.14
N LEU A 184 -17.84 4.47 11.17
CA LEU A 184 -16.48 4.17 11.63
C LEU A 184 -15.66 3.33 10.64
N ILE A 185 -16.28 2.35 9.96
CA ILE A 185 -15.60 1.50 8.95
C ILE A 185 -15.27 2.32 7.70
N LYS A 186 -16.21 3.16 7.23
CA LYS A 186 -15.97 4.06 6.09
C LYS A 186 -14.81 5.02 6.38
N LEU A 187 -14.79 5.60 7.59
CA LEU A 187 -13.73 6.48 8.04
C LEU A 187 -12.36 5.76 8.14
N LYS A 188 -12.35 4.51 8.64
CA LYS A 188 -11.13 3.68 8.68
C LYS A 188 -10.56 3.38 7.29
N ARG A 189 -11.42 3.05 6.31
CA ARG A 189 -10.99 2.80 4.92
C ARG A 189 -10.41 4.04 4.27
N LEU A 190 -11.00 5.20 4.55
CA LEU A 190 -10.48 6.50 4.12
C LEU A 190 -9.08 6.76 4.70
N PHE A 191 -8.86 6.51 5.99
CA PHE A 191 -7.53 6.69 6.59
C PHE A 191 -6.51 5.64 6.11
N ALA A 192 -6.92 4.39 5.93
CA ALA A 192 -6.05 3.31 5.45
C ALA A 192 -5.59 3.51 3.99
N SER A 193 -6.42 4.08 3.13
CA SER A 193 -5.99 4.43 1.77
C SER A 193 -5.07 5.64 1.73
N MET A 194 -5.25 6.61 2.64
CA MET A 194 -4.30 7.71 2.82
C MET A 194 -2.94 7.17 3.26
N TYR A 195 -2.91 6.03 3.96
CA TYR A 195 -1.69 5.31 4.34
C TYR A 195 -1.00 4.59 3.18
N GLU A 196 -1.75 4.07 2.20
CA GLU A 196 -1.16 3.54 0.96
C GLU A 196 -0.75 4.64 -0.04
N SER A 197 -1.32 5.84 0.09
CA SER A 197 -0.89 7.02 -0.64
C SER A 197 0.38 7.63 -0.03
N ARG A 198 1.08 8.51 -0.76
CA ARG A 198 2.29 9.24 -0.28
C ARG A 198 2.08 10.11 0.98
N ALA A 199 0.87 10.14 1.56
CA ALA A 199 0.54 10.73 2.86
C ALA A 199 0.83 9.78 4.05
N PHE A 200 1.93 9.04 3.97
CA PHE A 200 2.34 8.00 4.92
C PHE A 200 2.40 8.49 6.39
N PHE A 201 2.78 9.75 6.61
CA PHE A 201 3.03 10.25 7.96
C PHE A 201 1.73 10.64 8.71
N LEU A 202 0.85 11.43 8.08
CA LEU A 202 -0.40 11.86 8.70
C LEU A 202 -1.38 10.71 8.92
N SER A 203 -1.50 9.82 7.93
CA SER A 203 -2.39 8.67 8.01
C SER A 203 -1.98 7.68 9.10
N LYS A 204 -0.67 7.44 9.28
CA LYS A 204 -0.14 6.58 10.35
C LYS A 204 -0.47 7.14 11.74
N ILE A 205 -0.28 8.44 11.95
CA ILE A 205 -0.63 9.11 13.22
C ILE A 205 -2.13 8.98 13.51
N MET A 206 -2.98 9.24 12.51
CA MET A 206 -4.44 9.15 12.67
C MET A 206 -4.91 7.71 12.94
N ILE A 207 -4.31 6.72 12.29
CA ILE A 207 -4.62 5.30 12.51
C ILE A 207 -4.15 4.85 13.89
N ASP A 208 -2.97 5.26 14.35
CA ASP A 208 -2.45 4.88 15.66
C ASP A 208 -3.25 5.55 16.80
N LEU A 209 -3.71 6.79 16.62
CA LEU A 209 -4.64 7.45 17.54
C LEU A 209 -6.01 6.75 17.57
N ALA A 210 -6.53 6.32 16.41
CA ALA A 210 -7.78 5.57 16.33
C ALA A 210 -7.66 4.18 16.98
N ARG A 211 -6.52 3.50 16.82
CA ARG A 211 -6.20 2.21 17.46
C ARG A 211 -6.07 2.33 18.98
N LYS A 212 -5.48 3.41 19.50
CA LYS A 212 -5.35 3.62 20.95
C LYS A 212 -6.71 3.78 21.65
N LYS A 213 -7.73 4.24 20.92
CA LYS A 213 -9.07 4.54 21.46
C LYS A 213 -10.08 3.39 21.29
N SER A 214 -9.72 2.32 20.58
CA SER A 214 -10.64 1.22 20.33
C SER A 214 -9.90 -0.12 20.37
N ASN A 215 -10.45 -1.11 21.09
CA ASN A 215 -9.95 -2.50 21.19
C ASN A 215 -10.01 -3.21 19.82
N LEU A 216 -9.28 -2.70 18.82
CA LEU A 216 -9.34 -3.14 17.43
C LEU A 216 -8.31 -4.22 17.18
N LYS A 217 -8.73 -5.47 17.37
CA LYS A 217 -8.26 -6.53 16.48
C LYS A 217 -8.81 -6.22 15.09
N GLN A 218 -7.94 -6.07 14.10
CA GLN A 218 -8.34 -6.01 12.70
C GLN A 218 -8.94 -7.38 12.36
N SER A 219 -10.28 -7.46 12.28
CA SER A 219 -10.93 -8.75 12.10
C SER A 219 -10.63 -9.28 10.69
N ASN A 220 -10.18 -10.55 10.64
CA ASN A 220 -10.16 -11.35 9.41
C ASN A 220 -11.57 -11.81 8.99
N GLU A 221 -12.59 -11.05 9.41
CA GLU A 221 -13.99 -11.33 9.12
C GLU A 221 -14.33 -10.80 7.72
N LEU A 222 -15.32 -11.44 7.09
CA LEU A 222 -15.86 -10.95 5.83
C LEU A 222 -16.43 -9.55 6.08
N ASP A 223 -16.19 -8.61 5.17
CA ASP A 223 -16.68 -7.25 5.33
C ASP A 223 -18.22 -7.31 5.32
N SER A 224 -18.88 -6.80 6.36
CA SER A 224 -20.35 -6.82 6.49
C SER A 224 -21.06 -5.93 5.45
N HIS A 225 -20.31 -5.07 4.77
CA HIS A 225 -20.79 -4.22 3.70
C HIS A 225 -20.36 -4.77 2.36
N TYR A 226 -21.31 -4.96 1.43
CA TYR A 226 -21.06 -5.60 0.14
C TYR A 226 -21.15 -4.65 -1.04
N GLU A 227 -21.68 -3.44 -0.88
CA GLU A 227 -21.80 -2.48 -1.97
C GLU A 227 -20.52 -1.72 -2.27
N CYS A 228 -20.25 -1.52 -3.57
CA CYS A 228 -19.27 -0.56 -4.05
C CYS A 228 -19.91 0.84 -4.05
N SER A 229 -19.22 1.83 -3.48
CA SER A 229 -19.67 3.22 -3.51
C SER A 229 -19.39 3.89 -4.86
N ASN A 230 -20.15 4.93 -5.20
CA ASN A 230 -19.90 5.75 -6.40
C ASN A 230 -18.50 6.39 -6.42
N LEU A 231 -17.94 6.70 -5.24
CA LEU A 231 -16.59 7.24 -5.12
C LEU A 231 -15.54 6.19 -5.49
N GLU A 232 -15.64 4.98 -4.92
CA GLU A 232 -14.76 3.86 -5.25
C GLU A 232 -14.86 3.52 -6.75
N ALA A 233 -16.07 3.52 -7.31
CA ALA A 233 -16.29 3.27 -8.73
C ALA A 233 -15.63 4.33 -9.64
N ASN A 234 -15.77 5.62 -9.32
CA ASN A 234 -15.15 6.71 -10.09
C ASN A 234 -13.62 6.64 -10.04
N ILE A 235 -13.05 6.38 -8.86
CA ILE A 235 -11.59 6.22 -8.69
C ILE A 235 -11.09 5.06 -9.55
N THR A 236 -11.72 3.88 -9.45
CA THR A 236 -11.36 2.70 -10.27
C THR A 236 -11.51 3.01 -11.75
N LEU A 237 -12.60 3.62 -12.19
CA LEU A 237 -12.86 3.92 -13.60
C LEU A 237 -11.74 4.77 -14.21
N ARG A 238 -11.26 5.78 -13.49
CA ARG A 238 -10.14 6.63 -13.94
C ARG A 238 -8.81 5.87 -14.00
N GLN A 239 -8.62 4.90 -13.11
CA GLN A 239 -7.39 4.11 -13.01
C GLN A 239 -7.35 2.98 -14.05
N VAL A 240 -8.45 2.24 -14.24
CA VAL A 240 -8.58 1.18 -15.27
C VAL A 240 -8.33 1.76 -16.66
N LYS A 241 -8.85 2.96 -16.96
CA LYS A 241 -8.59 3.65 -18.25
C LYS A 241 -7.10 3.90 -18.54
N LYS A 242 -6.26 3.95 -17.50
CA LYS A 242 -4.81 4.19 -17.62
C LYS A 242 -3.98 2.91 -17.52
N ILE A 243 -4.60 1.75 -17.33
CA ILE A 243 -3.90 0.52 -16.94
C ILE A 243 -2.89 0.04 -17.99
N TYR A 244 -3.15 0.33 -19.27
CA TYR A 244 -2.27 -0.03 -20.38
C TYR A 244 -0.88 0.63 -20.28
N ASN A 245 -0.79 1.81 -19.66
CA ASN A 245 0.46 2.54 -19.54
C ASN A 245 1.43 1.91 -18.52
N ASP A 246 0.95 1.00 -17.67
CA ASP A 246 1.72 0.40 -16.57
C ASP A 246 2.06 -1.09 -16.78
N LEU A 247 1.66 -1.70 -17.91
CA LEU A 247 1.85 -3.14 -18.12
C LEU A 247 3.31 -3.57 -18.18
N GLU A 248 4.16 -2.81 -18.89
CA GLU A 248 5.60 -3.13 -18.99
C GLU A 248 6.31 -2.99 -17.64
N LYS A 249 5.93 -1.96 -16.86
CA LYS A 249 6.44 -1.80 -15.49
C LYS A 249 6.04 -2.97 -14.60
N ARG A 250 4.83 -3.52 -14.76
CA ARG A 250 4.38 -4.70 -14.01
C ARG A 250 5.16 -5.95 -14.38
N LYS A 251 5.41 -6.19 -15.67
CA LYS A 251 6.29 -7.30 -16.12
C LYS A 251 7.70 -7.15 -15.57
N SER A 252 8.27 -5.95 -15.60
CA SER A 252 9.58 -5.67 -15.03
C SER A 252 9.61 -5.94 -13.52
N ASN A 253 8.59 -5.50 -12.77
CA ASN A 253 8.46 -5.79 -11.34
C ASN A 253 8.34 -7.30 -11.07
N TYR A 254 7.56 -8.03 -11.87
CA TYR A 254 7.47 -9.49 -11.77
C TYR A 254 8.84 -10.16 -11.92
N ASN A 255 9.61 -9.78 -12.94
CA ASN A 255 10.94 -10.35 -13.18
C ASN A 255 11.90 -10.02 -12.02
N LEU A 256 11.90 -8.77 -11.54
CA LEU A 256 12.70 -8.38 -10.37
C LEU A 256 12.32 -9.19 -9.13
N ILE A 257 11.02 -9.41 -8.93
CA ILE A 257 10.50 -10.20 -7.83
C ILE A 257 10.98 -11.66 -7.96
N LYS A 258 10.76 -12.27 -9.12
CA LYS A 258 11.17 -13.65 -9.41
C LYS A 258 12.66 -13.88 -9.14
N GLU A 259 13.52 -13.02 -9.66
CA GLU A 259 14.98 -13.13 -9.47
C GLU A 259 15.40 -12.97 -8.00
N LYS A 260 14.72 -12.10 -7.26
CA LYS A 260 14.99 -11.91 -5.83
C LYS A 260 14.54 -13.08 -4.97
N ILE A 261 13.40 -13.73 -5.27
CA ILE A 261 13.01 -14.97 -4.59
C ILE A 261 14.07 -16.05 -4.81
N LYS A 262 14.56 -16.20 -6.04
CA LYS A 262 15.57 -17.23 -6.38
C LYS A 262 16.91 -17.00 -5.68
N THR A 263 17.31 -15.74 -5.52
CA THR A 263 18.62 -15.37 -4.95
C THR A 263 18.62 -15.26 -3.42
N GLN A 264 17.46 -15.15 -2.78
CA GLN A 264 17.34 -15.08 -1.32
C GLN A 264 17.33 -16.47 -0.69
N LYS A 265 18.44 -16.84 -0.03
CA LYS A 265 18.47 -17.93 0.96
C LYS A 265 17.79 -17.46 2.24
N ILE A 266 16.56 -17.91 2.49
CA ILE A 266 15.83 -17.58 3.72
C ILE A 266 15.86 -18.80 4.65
N GLU A 267 16.74 -18.78 5.65
CA GLU A 267 16.62 -19.69 6.79
C GLU A 267 15.36 -19.33 7.59
N THR A 268 14.51 -20.32 7.85
CA THR A 268 13.35 -20.17 8.72
C THR A 268 13.42 -21.15 9.89
N LYS A 269 13.60 -20.63 11.10
CA LYS A 269 13.24 -21.34 12.35
C LYS A 269 11.73 -21.18 12.59
N ALA A 270 10.91 -21.67 11.67
CA ALA A 270 9.47 -21.44 11.67
C ALA A 270 8.70 -22.66 12.21
N GLU A 271 7.75 -22.41 13.12
CA GLU A 271 6.70 -23.38 13.43
C GLU A 271 5.64 -23.37 12.32
N PRO A 272 5.14 -24.53 11.87
CA PRO A 272 4.13 -24.57 10.81
C PRO A 272 2.78 -24.08 11.33
N SER A 273 2.25 -23.01 10.74
CA SER A 273 0.80 -22.74 10.75
C SER A 273 0.24 -23.06 9.37
N HIS A 274 -1.04 -23.43 9.30
CA HIS A 274 -1.62 -24.29 8.25
C HIS A 274 -1.47 -23.85 6.79
N ASN A 275 -0.97 -22.65 6.47
CA ASN A 275 -0.64 -22.24 5.10
C ASN A 275 0.62 -21.34 4.99
N TYR A 276 1.33 -21.06 6.09
CA TYR A 276 2.50 -20.19 6.10
C TYR A 276 3.52 -20.60 7.18
N LEU A 277 4.80 -20.62 6.81
CA LEU A 277 5.95 -20.55 7.71
C LEU A 277 5.96 -19.15 8.34
N THR A 278 6.01 -19.13 9.66
CA THR A 278 6.09 -17.90 10.45
C THR A 278 7.51 -17.77 11.02
N ARG A 279 8.29 -16.77 10.58
CA ARG A 279 9.56 -16.43 11.26
C ARG A 279 9.29 -15.51 12.44
N LYS A 280 9.64 -15.95 13.65
CA LYS A 280 9.76 -15.09 14.84
C LYS A 280 11.15 -14.44 14.82
N PHE A 281 11.22 -13.16 15.13
CA PHE A 281 12.49 -12.43 15.30
C PHE A 281 12.71 -12.22 16.80
N GLU A 282 13.95 -12.39 17.25
CA GLU A 282 14.27 -12.27 18.67
C GLU A 282 14.23 -10.81 19.14
N ASN A 283 14.57 -9.87 18.24
CA ASN A 283 14.54 -8.44 18.54
C ASN A 283 14.27 -7.58 17.28
N LYS A 284 14.06 -6.28 17.52
CA LYS A 284 13.68 -5.30 16.50
C LYS A 284 14.79 -5.06 15.48
N GLU A 285 16.05 -5.10 15.90
CA GLU A 285 17.21 -4.86 15.04
C GLU A 285 17.42 -6.00 14.05
N GLU A 286 17.30 -7.26 14.49
CA GLU A 286 17.35 -8.44 13.61
C GLU A 286 16.26 -8.36 12.53
N ARG A 287 15.04 -7.98 12.92
CA ARG A 287 13.93 -7.76 12.01
C ARG A 287 14.24 -6.63 11.03
N ASP A 288 14.72 -5.48 11.52
CA ASP A 288 14.97 -4.32 10.68
C ASP A 288 16.11 -4.57 9.69
N LEU A 289 17.17 -5.29 10.09
CA LEU A 289 18.23 -5.77 9.20
C LEU A 289 17.69 -6.77 8.16
N PHE A 290 16.84 -7.71 8.59
CA PHE A 290 16.20 -8.67 7.68
C PHE A 290 15.30 -7.95 6.67
N LEU A 291 14.49 -7.00 7.13
CA LEU A 291 13.63 -6.20 6.26
C LEU A 291 14.45 -5.29 5.36
N GLU A 292 15.52 -4.65 5.84
CA GLU A 292 16.40 -3.80 5.03
C GLU A 292 17.07 -4.61 3.91
N LYS A 293 17.50 -5.84 4.21
CA LYS A 293 18.11 -6.77 3.26
C LYS A 293 17.10 -7.41 2.30
N ASN A 294 15.84 -7.59 2.72
CA ASN A 294 14.80 -8.31 1.98
C ASN A 294 13.56 -7.46 1.62
N ASN A 295 13.71 -6.13 1.63
CA ASN A 295 12.64 -5.09 1.72
C ASN A 295 11.61 -5.06 0.58
N GLN A 296 11.74 -5.95 -0.40
CA GLN A 296 10.86 -6.00 -1.57
C GLN A 296 9.90 -7.19 -1.54
N PHE A 297 10.02 -8.11 -0.58
CA PHE A 297 9.21 -9.32 -0.52
C PHE A 297 8.19 -9.36 0.60
N PHE A 298 8.55 -8.81 1.76
CA PHE A 298 7.78 -9.04 2.98
C PHE A 298 7.43 -7.70 3.60
N ARG A 299 6.17 -7.29 3.47
CA ARG A 299 5.63 -6.22 4.30
C ARG A 299 5.06 -6.85 5.58
N PRO A 300 5.37 -6.30 6.77
CA PRO A 300 4.68 -6.68 8.00
C PRO A 300 3.17 -6.58 7.81
N TRP A 301 2.42 -7.58 8.29
CA TRP A 301 0.96 -7.52 8.25
C TRP A 301 0.46 -6.29 9.05
N PRO A 302 -0.53 -5.54 8.55
CA PRO A 302 -1.10 -4.42 9.29
C PRO A 302 -1.71 -4.92 10.61
N GLY A 303 -1.10 -4.55 11.74
CA GLY A 303 -1.56 -4.94 13.09
C GLY A 303 -0.69 -5.95 13.84
N ALA A 304 0.41 -6.43 13.26
CA ALA A 304 1.40 -7.20 14.01
C ALA A 304 2.03 -6.34 15.11
N LYS A 305 2.04 -6.81 16.37
CA LYS A 305 2.84 -6.17 17.42
C LYS A 305 4.31 -6.20 17.01
N LEU A 306 5.09 -5.19 17.40
CA LEU A 306 6.54 -5.13 17.10
C LEU A 306 7.30 -6.39 17.56
N SER A 307 6.79 -7.09 18.58
CA SER A 307 7.28 -8.37 19.12
C SER A 307 6.75 -9.62 18.40
N GLU A 308 5.83 -9.47 17.46
CA GLU A 308 5.10 -10.56 16.78
C GLU A 308 5.08 -10.32 15.26
N THR A 309 6.16 -9.75 14.71
CA THR A 309 6.24 -9.51 13.26
C THR A 309 6.51 -10.82 12.52
N ILE A 310 5.47 -11.63 12.41
CA ILE A 310 5.42 -12.86 11.64
C ILE A 310 5.54 -12.50 10.17
N ILE A 311 6.61 -12.97 9.52
CA ILE A 311 6.68 -13.01 8.06
C ILE A 311 6.01 -14.30 7.61
N PHE A 312 4.97 -14.15 6.79
CA PHE A 312 4.22 -15.25 6.20
C PHE A 312 4.94 -15.70 4.93
N ILE A 313 5.75 -16.76 5.02
CA ILE A 313 6.26 -17.45 3.84
C ILE A 313 5.33 -18.63 3.58
N PRO A 314 4.63 -18.72 2.45
CA PRO A 314 3.67 -19.80 2.22
C PRO A 314 4.30 -21.18 2.39
N ASN A 315 3.57 -22.03 3.10
CA ASN A 315 4.00 -23.38 3.47
C ASN A 315 3.71 -24.34 2.32
N SER A 316 4.49 -24.25 1.25
CA SER A 316 4.41 -25.19 0.15
C SER A 316 5.37 -26.36 0.36
N PRO A 317 4.94 -27.62 0.15
CA PRO A 317 5.81 -28.80 0.26
C PRO A 317 7.06 -28.76 -0.64
N LYS A 318 7.05 -27.96 -1.72
CA LYS A 318 8.23 -27.76 -2.59
C LYS A 318 9.21 -26.75 -1.99
N PHE A 319 8.71 -25.60 -1.53
CA PHE A 319 9.52 -24.59 -0.86
C PHE A 319 10.04 -25.07 0.50
N SER A 320 9.34 -25.99 1.18
CA SER A 320 9.80 -26.63 2.42
C SER A 320 10.83 -27.76 2.18
N LYS A 321 10.95 -28.27 0.94
CA LYS A 321 11.89 -29.33 0.55
C LYS A 321 13.13 -28.83 -0.18
N MET A 322 13.21 -27.55 -0.55
CA MET A 322 14.51 -26.94 -0.88
C MET A 322 15.42 -27.15 0.33
N LYS A 323 16.52 -27.90 0.17
CA LYS A 323 17.50 -28.16 1.24
C LYS A 323 18.08 -26.83 1.72
N LEU A 324 17.45 -26.23 2.73
CA LEU A 324 17.94 -25.07 3.46
C LEU A 324 19.06 -25.44 4.47
N GLN A 325 19.46 -26.72 4.54
CA GLN A 325 20.39 -27.25 5.55
C GLN A 325 21.80 -27.59 5.06
N SER A 326 22.17 -27.38 3.79
CA SER A 326 23.49 -27.82 3.28
C SER A 326 24.42 -26.71 2.80
N LEU A 327 24.35 -25.51 3.37
CA LEU A 327 25.29 -24.42 3.06
C LEU A 327 25.63 -23.62 4.34
N PHE A 328 26.12 -24.32 5.36
CA PHE A 328 26.85 -23.68 6.46
C PHE A 328 28.28 -23.39 5.98
N ILE A 329 28.71 -22.13 6.05
CA ILE A 329 30.13 -21.84 6.26
C ILE A 329 30.27 -21.66 7.77
N ASP A 330 31.11 -22.49 8.38
CA ASP A 330 31.56 -22.39 9.75
C ASP A 330 32.06 -20.97 10.03
N THR A 331 31.50 -20.30 11.04
CA THR A 331 31.78 -18.89 11.34
C THR A 331 32.95 -18.68 12.30
N GLU A 332 33.85 -19.66 12.42
CA GLU A 332 35.03 -19.56 13.29
C GLU A 332 36.35 -19.25 12.57
N SER A 333 36.44 -19.34 11.23
CA SER A 333 37.74 -19.18 10.53
C SER A 333 38.11 -17.77 10.06
N ASP A 334 37.19 -16.79 10.04
CA ASP A 334 37.45 -15.49 9.40
C ASP A 334 37.57 -14.28 10.35
N LYS A 335 37.75 -14.52 11.67
CA LYS A 335 38.12 -13.45 12.62
C LYS A 335 39.62 -13.10 12.62
N VAL A 336 40.42 -13.76 11.80
CA VAL A 336 41.87 -13.49 11.70
C VAL A 336 42.22 -13.30 10.22
N LYS A 337 42.16 -12.04 9.75
CA LYS A 337 42.98 -11.43 8.68
C LYS A 337 42.24 -10.29 7.98
N ILE A 338 41.96 -9.20 8.69
CA ILE A 338 42.02 -7.88 8.06
C ILE A 338 42.67 -6.94 9.08
N ASN A 339 44.00 -6.94 9.10
CA ASN A 339 44.77 -5.81 9.59
C ASN A 339 45.98 -5.64 8.68
N VAL A 340 46.06 -4.45 8.07
CA VAL A 340 47.25 -3.76 7.58
C VAL A 340 48.09 -4.48 6.52
N ASN A 341 48.05 -3.99 5.27
CA ASN A 341 49.26 -3.43 4.68
C ASN A 341 49.01 -2.58 3.42
N SER A 342 49.52 -1.37 3.51
CA SER A 342 49.84 -0.42 2.45
C SER A 342 50.94 -0.94 1.51
N ASN A 343 50.77 -0.74 0.20
CA ASN A 343 51.72 -0.14 -0.75
C ASN A 343 51.68 -0.76 -2.14
N ASN A 344 51.70 0.15 -3.14
CA ASN A 344 52.13 0.01 -4.54
C ASN A 344 51.24 -0.91 -5.42
N SER A 345 50.91 -0.59 -6.66
CA SER A 345 51.57 0.27 -7.66
C SER A 345 50.56 0.73 -8.72
N SER A 346 50.86 1.91 -9.27
CA SER A 346 50.41 2.52 -10.52
C SER A 346 50.14 1.58 -11.70
N GLU A 347 49.07 1.84 -12.45
CA GLU A 347 49.17 2.36 -13.83
C GLU A 347 47.79 2.74 -14.42
N SER A 348 47.72 3.99 -14.90
CA SER A 348 46.91 4.60 -15.98
C SER A 348 45.79 3.77 -16.63
N ILE A 349 44.60 4.32 -16.90
CA ILE A 349 44.37 5.26 -18.01
C ILE A 349 43.18 6.19 -17.72
N ASN A 350 43.40 7.47 -18.01
CA ASN A 350 42.44 8.57 -18.09
C ASN A 350 41.18 8.24 -18.90
N ASN A 351 40.03 8.68 -18.41
CA ASN A 351 39.19 9.56 -19.21
C ASN A 351 38.38 10.50 -18.32
N ASN A 352 38.69 11.79 -18.48
CA ASN A 352 37.93 12.92 -18.01
C ASN A 352 36.46 12.78 -18.42
N ASN A 353 35.55 12.93 -17.45
CA ASN A 353 34.42 13.81 -17.66
C ASN A 353 34.00 14.40 -16.32
N ASN A 354 34.26 15.71 -16.22
CA ASN A 354 33.61 16.61 -15.29
C ASN A 354 32.10 16.35 -15.29
N ASN A 355 31.59 15.79 -14.21
CA ASN A 355 30.27 16.14 -13.72
C ASN A 355 30.47 16.59 -12.28
N ASN A 356 30.39 17.90 -12.09
CA ASN A 356 30.20 18.50 -10.78
C ASN A 356 29.15 17.68 -10.03
N ASP A 357 29.53 17.12 -8.89
CA ASP A 357 28.60 16.61 -7.90
C ASP A 357 27.64 17.75 -7.54
N ILE A 358 26.49 17.80 -8.21
CA ILE A 358 25.31 18.45 -7.67
C ILE A 358 24.94 17.60 -6.47
N LYS A 359 25.52 17.95 -5.31
CA LYS A 359 25.04 17.49 -4.00
C LYS A 359 23.55 17.80 -3.98
N THR A 360 22.73 16.77 -4.17
CA THR A 360 21.29 16.85 -4.01
C THR A 360 21.04 17.29 -2.57
N LYS A 361 20.65 18.55 -2.41
CA LYS A 361 20.36 19.13 -1.10
C LYS A 361 19.24 18.31 -0.46
N ASP A 362 19.44 17.88 0.79
CA ASP A 362 18.43 17.15 1.55
C ASP A 362 17.28 18.11 1.92
N ASN A 363 16.35 18.25 0.98
CA ASN A 363 15.20 19.15 1.06
C ASN A 363 14.29 18.78 2.25
N THR A 364 14.34 17.55 2.76
CA THR A 364 13.50 17.12 3.90
C THR A 364 13.92 17.80 5.20
N LYS A 365 15.22 17.83 5.48
CA LYS A 365 15.76 18.50 6.67
C LYS A 365 15.56 20.01 6.60
N ALA A 366 15.72 20.59 5.42
CA ALA A 366 15.50 22.02 5.21
C ALA A 366 14.03 22.42 5.42
N VAL A 367 13.08 21.61 4.93
CA VAL A 367 11.64 21.84 5.11
C VAL A 367 11.22 21.69 6.57
N LEU A 368 11.72 20.67 7.28
CA LEU A 368 11.43 20.49 8.71
C LEU A 368 11.97 21.65 9.54
N LEU A 369 13.19 22.11 9.24
CA LEU A 369 13.80 23.25 9.91
C LEU A 369 13.05 24.56 9.62
N ALA A 370 12.58 24.72 8.38
CA ALA A 370 11.76 25.86 7.98
C ALA A 370 10.40 25.87 8.70
N LEU A 371 9.69 24.73 8.76
CA LEU A 371 8.41 24.62 9.49
C LEU A 371 8.56 24.93 10.99
N PHE A 372 9.62 24.39 11.62
CA PHE A 372 9.91 24.66 13.02
C PHE A 372 10.21 26.15 13.25
N CYS A 373 11.02 26.76 12.39
CA CYS A 373 11.29 28.18 12.43
C CYS A 373 10.02 29.02 12.24
N THR A 374 9.17 28.67 11.28
CA THR A 374 7.92 29.37 11.02
C THR A 374 7.02 29.38 12.25
N LEU A 375 6.89 28.26 12.97
CA LEU A 375 6.13 28.20 14.21
C LEU A 375 6.70 29.13 15.29
N ILE A 376 8.01 29.11 15.50
CA ILE A 376 8.71 29.95 16.50
C ILE A 376 8.55 31.44 16.17
N VAL A 377 8.76 31.82 14.92
CA VAL A 377 8.64 33.21 14.46
C VAL A 377 7.19 33.69 14.55
N SER A 378 6.20 32.84 14.27
CA SER A 378 4.80 33.19 14.47
C SER A 378 4.46 33.47 15.94
N ILE A 379 5.00 32.67 16.88
CA ILE A 379 4.84 32.93 18.33
C ILE A 379 5.52 34.26 18.72
N ALA A 380 6.72 34.52 18.20
CA ALA A 380 7.43 35.78 18.43
C ALA A 380 6.62 36.99 17.95
N GLN A 381 5.98 36.92 16.79
CA GLN A 381 5.14 38.00 16.25
C GLN A 381 3.93 38.30 17.15
N ILE A 382 3.31 37.28 17.75
CA ILE A 382 2.22 37.47 18.72
C ILE A 382 2.73 38.16 19.99
N LEU A 383 3.89 37.76 20.51
CA LEU A 383 4.51 38.41 21.68
C LEU A 383 4.89 39.86 21.41
N LEU A 384 5.43 40.14 20.22
CA LEU A 384 5.73 41.50 19.77
C LEU A 384 4.45 42.34 19.69
N LYS A 385 3.36 41.78 19.17
CA LYS A 385 2.07 42.46 19.10
C LYS A 385 1.50 42.76 20.51
N LEU A 386 1.50 41.77 21.41
CA LEU A 386 1.10 41.95 22.82
C LEU A 386 1.94 43.01 23.53
N GLY A 387 3.26 43.03 23.27
CA GLY A 387 4.16 44.04 23.81
C GLY A 387 3.90 45.44 23.25
N SER A 388 3.54 45.54 21.97
CA SER A 388 3.31 46.81 21.27
C SER A 388 2.06 47.56 21.74
N GLU A 389 1.01 46.86 22.21
CA GLU A 389 -0.22 47.49 22.70
C GLU A 389 0.02 48.33 23.97
N LYS A 390 1.09 48.03 24.72
CA LYS A 390 1.47 48.72 25.96
C LYS A 390 2.63 49.72 25.74
N PHE A 391 2.93 50.07 24.48
CA PHE A 391 4.13 50.83 24.14
C PHE A 391 3.92 52.36 24.26
N THR A 392 4.79 53.02 25.03
CA THR A 392 4.90 54.49 25.18
C THR A 392 6.37 54.94 25.17
N PHE A 393 6.80 55.84 24.26
CA PHE A 393 8.22 56.24 24.10
C PHE A 393 8.87 56.76 25.42
N SER A 394 9.49 55.86 26.20
CA SER A 394 10.12 56.16 27.50
C SER A 394 11.22 55.14 27.81
N PHE A 395 12.25 55.55 28.57
CA PHE A 395 13.41 54.72 28.92
C PHE A 395 13.09 53.54 29.86
N ASN A 396 11.95 53.56 30.56
CA ASN A 396 11.51 52.47 31.46
C ASN A 396 11.02 51.20 30.72
N GLN A 397 11.11 51.16 29.39
CA GLN A 397 10.59 50.08 28.56
C GLN A 397 11.47 48.82 28.48
N ILE A 398 12.65 48.83 29.12
CA ILE A 398 13.51 47.64 29.27
C ILE A 398 12.77 46.50 30.02
N TYR A 399 11.65 46.79 30.69
CA TYR A 399 10.83 45.79 31.39
C TYR A 399 9.63 45.26 30.58
N ASN A 400 9.48 45.62 29.30
CA ASN A 400 8.44 45.04 28.44
C ASN A 400 8.88 43.63 27.98
N TYR A 401 8.73 42.65 28.89
CA TYR A 401 9.13 41.26 28.65
C TYR A 401 8.52 40.63 27.40
N PRO A 402 7.23 40.83 27.05
CA PRO A 402 6.68 40.33 25.79
C PRO A 402 7.42 40.86 24.56
N LEU A 403 7.75 42.16 24.53
CA LEU A 403 8.45 42.79 23.43
C LEU A 403 9.91 42.29 23.34
N LEU A 404 10.62 42.19 24.47
CA LEU A 404 12.00 41.70 24.52
C LEU A 404 12.12 40.22 24.18
N ILE A 405 11.30 39.37 24.80
CA ILE A 405 11.29 37.93 24.54
C ILE A 405 10.86 37.66 23.10
N GLY A 406 9.81 38.36 22.62
CA GLY A 406 9.39 38.30 21.22
C GLY A 406 10.52 38.68 20.26
N GLY A 407 11.23 39.78 20.53
CA GLY A 407 12.38 40.23 19.72
C GLY A 407 13.54 39.22 19.70
N LEU A 408 13.93 38.68 20.85
CA LEU A 408 14.99 37.67 20.96
C LEU A 408 14.64 36.38 20.21
N ILE A 409 13.41 35.90 20.36
CA ILE A 409 12.93 34.70 19.65
C ILE A 409 12.88 34.97 18.13
N TYR A 410 12.48 36.17 17.71
CA TYR A 410 12.44 36.55 16.31
C TYR A 410 13.84 36.52 15.68
N VAL A 411 14.84 37.08 16.37
CA VAL A 411 16.25 37.06 15.94
C VAL A 411 16.81 35.63 15.91
N ALA A 412 16.54 34.83 16.94
CA ALA A 412 16.95 33.42 16.97
C ALA A 412 16.31 32.61 15.81
N GLY A 413 15.04 32.87 15.52
CA GLY A 413 14.33 32.32 14.36
C GLY A 413 15.03 32.67 13.04
N ALA A 414 15.44 33.92 12.85
CA ALA A 414 16.17 34.33 11.65
C ALA A 414 17.48 33.53 11.44
N PHE A 415 18.22 33.21 12.49
CA PHE A 415 19.43 32.36 12.39
C PHE A 415 19.11 30.91 12.00
N ILE A 416 18.06 30.32 12.59
CA ILE A 416 17.58 28.98 12.21
C ILE A 416 17.15 28.98 10.74
N PHE A 417 16.56 30.09 10.30
CA PHE A 417 16.08 30.25 8.95
C PHE A 417 17.21 30.37 7.92
N ILE A 418 18.27 31.11 8.22
CA ILE A 418 19.50 31.15 7.41
C ILE A 418 20.08 29.74 7.26
N LYS A 419 20.02 28.91 8.31
CA LYS A 419 20.44 27.51 8.24
C LYS A 419 19.53 26.67 7.34
N ALA A 420 18.22 26.91 7.35
CA ALA A 420 17.27 26.23 6.45
C ALA A 420 17.54 26.54 4.97
N PHE A 421 17.83 27.80 4.63
CA PHE A 421 18.22 28.19 3.27
C PHE A 421 19.54 27.59 2.78
N ARG A 422 20.50 27.41 3.68
CA ARG A 422 21.76 26.75 3.33
C ARG A 422 21.53 25.27 2.97
N LEU A 423 20.59 24.61 3.65
CA LEU A 423 20.32 23.18 3.52
C LEU A 423 19.35 22.81 2.40
N GLY A 424 18.46 23.70 1.99
CA GLY A 424 17.41 23.42 1.00
C GLY A 424 17.48 24.32 -0.24
N GLU A 425 16.66 23.99 -1.22
CA GLU A 425 16.39 24.87 -2.36
C GLU A 425 15.48 26.03 -1.95
N LEU A 426 15.78 27.24 -2.44
CA LEU A 426 14.98 28.43 -2.14
C LEU A 426 13.52 28.27 -2.61
N SER A 427 13.31 27.61 -3.74
CA SER A 427 11.99 27.30 -4.32
C SER A 427 11.11 26.47 -3.38
N VAL A 428 11.69 25.70 -2.47
CA VAL A 428 10.97 24.84 -1.53
C VAL A 428 10.85 25.50 -0.15
N VAL A 429 11.90 26.17 0.31
CA VAL A 429 11.96 26.76 1.67
C VAL A 429 11.15 28.06 1.77
N TYR A 430 11.14 28.92 0.74
CA TYR A 430 10.37 30.18 0.76
C TYR A 430 8.86 29.99 0.92
N PRO A 431 8.20 29.10 0.15
CA PRO A 431 6.77 28.85 0.31
C PRO A 431 6.41 28.37 1.72
N VAL A 432 7.25 27.56 2.35
CA VAL A 432 7.02 27.10 3.73
C VAL A 432 6.93 28.28 4.70
N MET A 433 7.70 29.35 4.51
CA MET A 433 7.54 30.56 5.32
C MET A 433 6.18 31.22 5.19
N ALA A 434 5.58 31.19 3.99
CA ALA A 434 4.29 31.82 3.76
C ALA A 434 3.19 31.17 4.63
N SER A 435 3.38 29.92 5.07
CA SER A 435 2.49 29.28 6.05
C SER A 435 2.47 29.98 7.42
N GLY A 436 3.50 30.78 7.73
CA GLY A 436 3.54 31.60 8.94
C GLY A 436 2.40 32.61 9.02
N TYR A 437 1.98 33.18 7.88
CA TYR A 437 0.81 34.07 7.83
C TYR A 437 -0.47 33.36 8.25
N ILE A 438 -0.60 32.08 7.96
CA ILE A 438 -1.75 31.26 8.38
C ILE A 438 -1.72 31.09 9.89
N ILE A 439 -0.58 30.68 10.44
CA ILE A 439 -0.41 30.46 11.89
C ILE A 439 -0.66 31.75 12.66
N VAL A 440 -0.06 32.87 12.24
CA VAL A 440 -0.23 34.18 12.88
C VAL A 440 -1.68 34.61 12.84
N THR A 441 -2.37 34.47 11.71
CA THR A 441 -3.78 34.85 11.62
C THR A 441 -4.64 34.02 12.59
N ILE A 442 -4.41 32.70 12.68
CA ILE A 442 -5.10 31.82 13.62
C ILE A 442 -4.83 32.23 15.07
N LEU A 443 -3.57 32.46 15.42
CA LEU A 443 -3.19 32.88 16.76
C LEU A 443 -3.76 34.27 17.09
N SER A 444 -3.84 35.18 16.13
CA SER A 444 -4.40 36.50 16.35
C SER A 444 -5.89 36.47 16.68
N ILE A 445 -6.65 35.57 16.05
CA ILE A 445 -8.06 35.35 16.40
C ILE A 445 -8.18 34.85 17.84
N TYR A 446 -7.31 33.92 18.24
CA TYR A 446 -7.33 33.33 19.57
C TYR A 446 -6.91 34.31 20.67
N PHE A 447 -5.83 35.07 20.47
CA PHE A 447 -5.25 35.94 21.50
C PHE A 447 -5.84 37.36 21.53
N PHE A 448 -6.26 37.89 20.38
CA PHE A 448 -6.75 39.27 20.27
C PHE A 448 -8.24 39.36 19.87
N GLY A 449 -8.92 38.22 19.67
CA GLY A 449 -10.33 38.21 19.27
C GLY A 449 -10.59 38.80 17.88
N GLU A 450 -9.58 38.81 17.00
CA GLU A 450 -9.74 39.39 15.66
C GLU A 450 -10.85 38.71 14.85
N ILE A 451 -11.66 39.53 14.18
CA ILE A 451 -12.73 39.05 13.31
C ILE A 451 -12.13 38.44 12.04
N ILE A 452 -12.59 37.23 11.71
CA ILE A 452 -12.30 36.57 10.43
C ILE A 452 -13.24 37.12 9.37
N THR A 453 -12.71 37.95 8.47
CA THR A 453 -13.45 38.37 7.28
C THR A 453 -13.32 37.33 6.16
N MET A 454 -14.27 37.34 5.22
CA MET A 454 -14.21 36.45 4.05
C MET A 454 -12.93 36.66 3.22
N GLN A 455 -12.42 37.90 3.15
CA GLN A 455 -11.17 38.22 2.47
C GLN A 455 -9.97 37.54 3.16
N LYS A 456 -9.92 37.52 4.50
CA LYS A 456 -8.87 36.80 5.26
C LYS A 456 -8.94 35.28 5.01
N ILE A 457 -10.14 34.69 4.95
CA ILE A 457 -10.31 33.25 4.65
C ILE A 457 -9.84 32.93 3.22
N MET A 458 -10.21 33.76 2.23
CA MET A 458 -9.76 33.60 0.86
C MET A 458 -8.24 33.70 0.73
N GLY A 459 -7.62 34.66 1.43
CA GLY A 459 -6.16 34.81 1.49
C GLY A 459 -5.45 33.59 2.08
N ILE A 460 -5.92 33.09 3.23
CA ILE A 460 -5.39 31.86 3.87
C ILE A 460 -5.51 30.67 2.93
N THR A 461 -6.66 30.53 2.26
CA THR A 461 -6.91 29.44 1.31
C THR A 461 -5.95 29.50 0.14
N LEU A 462 -5.72 30.70 -0.42
CA LEU A 462 -4.81 30.91 -1.55
C LEU A 462 -3.35 30.60 -1.17
N ILE A 463 -2.90 31.07 0.00
CA ILE A 463 -1.55 30.77 0.52
C ILE A 463 -1.39 29.26 0.69
N THR A 464 -2.38 28.59 1.31
CA THR A 464 -2.35 27.13 1.52
C THR A 464 -2.23 26.38 0.19
N ILE A 465 -3.03 26.76 -0.81
CA ILE A 465 -2.97 26.16 -2.16
C ILE A 465 -1.59 26.42 -2.80
N GLY A 466 -1.07 27.65 -2.71
CA GLY A 466 0.22 28.02 -3.27
C GLY A 466 1.38 27.20 -2.68
N VAL A 467 1.43 27.06 -1.35
CA VAL A 467 2.44 26.25 -0.66
C VAL A 467 2.35 24.77 -1.07
N VAL A 468 1.13 24.23 -1.16
CA VAL A 468 0.90 22.83 -1.58
C VAL A 468 1.34 22.60 -3.03
N LEU A 469 0.99 23.50 -3.95
CA LEU A 469 1.35 23.39 -5.37
C LEU A 469 2.86 23.46 -5.59
N ILE A 470 3.55 24.38 -4.92
CA ILE A 470 5.02 24.50 -5.04
C ILE A 470 5.72 23.29 -4.41
N GLY A 471 5.23 22.80 -3.26
CA GLY A 471 5.72 21.56 -2.65
C GLY A 471 5.55 20.32 -3.52
N ILE A 472 4.54 20.31 -4.41
CA ILE A 472 4.36 19.26 -5.43
C ILE A 472 5.35 19.45 -6.59
N GLY A 473 5.63 20.69 -6.99
CA GLY A 473 6.53 21.05 -8.09
C GLY A 473 8.01 20.74 -7.81
N GLY A 474 8.47 20.85 -6.56
CA GLY A 474 9.85 20.57 -6.15
C GLY A 474 10.23 19.09 -6.02
N LYS A 475 9.42 18.16 -6.52
CA LYS A 475 9.68 16.69 -6.51
C LYS A 475 10.14 16.13 -7.86
N LYS A 476 10.58 16.98 -8.79
CA LYS A 476 11.14 16.56 -10.08
C LYS A 476 12.65 16.47 -10.02
#